data_AF-A0A9P0FH15-F1
#
_entry.id   AF-A0A9P0FH15-F1
#
_cell.length_a   1.000
_cell.length_b   1.000
_cell.length_c   1.000
_cell.angle_alpha   90.00
_cell.angle_beta   90.00
_cell.angle_gamma   90.00
#
_symmetry.space_group_name_H-M   'P 1'
#
loop_
_entity.id
_entity.type
_entity.pdbx_description
1 polymer ?
#
loop_
_entity_poly.entity_id
_entity_poly.type
_entity_poly.pdbx_seq_one_letter_code
_entity_poly.pdbx_strand_id
1 'polypeptide(L)'
;MPADENKKSEGNMKCCAKKTCAVYVCVNCYGIYHKSCHNRNPSSKIIEGNKIECCMADNKMVAASNREKIMEIEILYLKQLLEESKDKNNILKVSNQLLMEKVVNLENINAKAQDFNKKLYSKKAAKPIQSRDCSRQKCHYTVFPMVQIRVFPKPQVRVGQMQKLQKKKRQLLTVQQKQIKEMKISMKSKRMLAIRK
;
A
#
# COMPACT_ATOMS: atom_id res chain seq x y z
N MET A 1 -65.00 -36.25 -8.97
CA MET A 1 -63.60 -35.88 -8.76
C MET A 1 -62.92 -35.74 -10.11
N PRO A 2 -62.29 -34.60 -10.38
CA PRO A 2 -61.00 -34.60 -11.05
C PRO A 2 -59.95 -33.95 -10.15
N ALA A 3 -58.74 -34.49 -10.23
CA ALA A 3 -57.59 -34.11 -9.42
C ALA A 3 -57.11 -32.70 -9.77
N ASP A 4 -57.02 -31.83 -8.76
CA ASP A 4 -56.36 -30.54 -8.86
C ASP A 4 -54.87 -30.75 -9.10
N GLU A 5 -54.45 -30.47 -10.33
CA GLU A 5 -53.05 -30.36 -10.70
C GLU A 5 -52.42 -29.21 -9.90
N ASN A 6 -51.41 -29.58 -9.11
CA ASN A 6 -50.51 -28.69 -8.39
C ASN A 6 -50.00 -27.56 -9.30
N LYS A 7 -50.64 -26.39 -9.24
CA LYS A 7 -50.04 -25.11 -9.62
C LYS A 7 -48.85 -24.86 -8.69
N LYS A 8 -47.66 -25.34 -9.08
CA LYS A 8 -46.40 -24.77 -8.59
C LYS A 8 -46.38 -23.31 -9.04
N SER A 9 -46.83 -22.42 -8.17
CA SER A 9 -46.65 -20.99 -8.37
C SER A 9 -45.14 -20.74 -8.46
N GLU A 10 -44.68 -20.27 -9.62
CA GLU A 10 -43.35 -19.70 -9.84
C GLU A 10 -43.22 -18.42 -9.00
N GLY A 11 -43.06 -18.62 -7.69
CA GLY A 11 -43.07 -17.56 -6.70
C GLY A 11 -41.70 -16.91 -6.64
N ASN A 12 -41.58 -15.72 -7.22
CA ASN A 12 -40.47 -14.82 -6.91
C ASN A 12 -40.35 -14.67 -5.38
N MET A 13 -39.20 -15.08 -4.84
CA MET A 13 -38.95 -15.03 -3.40
C MET A 13 -39.00 -13.57 -2.92
N LYS A 14 -39.98 -13.25 -2.07
CA LYS A 14 -40.06 -11.96 -1.37
C LYS A 14 -39.47 -12.10 0.03
N CYS A 15 -38.45 -11.30 0.34
CA CYS A 15 -37.91 -11.21 1.69
C CYS A 15 -38.86 -10.43 2.60
N CYS A 16 -38.96 -10.78 3.88
CA CYS A 16 -39.71 -9.96 4.83
C CYS A 16 -39.04 -8.59 5.02
N ALA A 17 -39.83 -7.51 5.11
CA ALA A 17 -39.35 -6.12 5.13
C ALA A 17 -38.54 -5.71 6.39
N LYS A 18 -38.44 -6.59 7.40
CA LYS A 18 -37.79 -6.29 8.68
C LYS A 18 -36.27 -6.43 8.55
N LYS A 19 -35.54 -5.33 8.39
CA LYS A 19 -34.14 -5.24 7.94
C LYS A 19 -33.04 -5.60 8.96
N THR A 20 -33.26 -6.48 9.93
CA THR A 20 -32.27 -6.60 11.02
C THR A 20 -31.15 -7.61 10.80
N CYS A 21 -31.25 -8.57 9.85
CA CYS A 21 -30.23 -9.62 9.69
C CYS A 21 -30.07 -10.13 8.23
N ALA A 22 -29.78 -9.24 7.28
CA ALA A 22 -29.51 -9.66 5.90
C ALA A 22 -28.21 -10.49 5.82
N VAL A 23 -28.28 -11.71 5.28
CA VAL A 23 -27.14 -12.66 5.23
C VAL A 23 -26.86 -13.16 3.81
N TYR A 24 -27.87 -13.20 2.94
CA TYR A 24 -27.72 -13.77 1.59
C TYR A 24 -28.08 -12.77 0.50
N VAL A 25 -27.37 -12.86 -0.62
CA VAL A 25 -27.56 -12.04 -1.83
C VAL A 25 -27.83 -12.97 -3.01
N CYS A 26 -28.91 -12.73 -3.75
CA CYS A 26 -29.20 -13.49 -4.96
C CYS A 26 -28.30 -13.07 -6.11
N VAL A 27 -27.71 -14.02 -6.85
CA VAL A 27 -26.87 -13.72 -8.02
C VAL A 27 -27.67 -13.27 -9.25
N ASN A 28 -28.93 -13.72 -9.37
CA ASN A 28 -29.76 -13.45 -10.54
C ASN A 28 -30.52 -12.11 -10.39
N CYS A 29 -31.22 -11.90 -9.27
CA CYS A 29 -32.02 -10.68 -9.05
C CYS A 29 -31.36 -9.64 -8.13
N TYR A 30 -30.19 -9.94 -7.55
CA TYR A 30 -29.50 -9.09 -6.56
C TYR A 30 -30.34 -8.73 -5.33
N GLY A 31 -31.45 -9.46 -5.11
CA GLY A 31 -32.26 -9.32 -3.91
C GLY A 31 -31.47 -9.71 -2.66
N ILE A 32 -31.70 -9.00 -1.56
CA ILE A 32 -31.08 -9.26 -0.26
C ILE A 32 -32.08 -10.00 0.63
N TYR A 33 -31.63 -11.12 1.18
CA TYR A 33 -32.47 -12.07 1.90
C TYR A 33 -31.95 -12.37 3.30
N HIS A 34 -32.88 -12.54 4.25
CA HIS A 34 -32.58 -13.12 5.55
C HIS A 34 -32.29 -14.61 5.40
N LYS A 35 -31.38 -15.15 6.21
CA LYS A 35 -31.12 -16.60 6.31
C LYS A 35 -32.40 -17.41 6.53
N SER A 36 -33.27 -16.94 7.42
CA SER A 36 -34.57 -17.57 7.68
C SER A 36 -35.56 -17.46 6.51
N CYS A 37 -35.44 -16.45 5.65
CA CYS A 37 -36.26 -16.36 4.44
C CYS A 37 -35.75 -17.36 3.40
N HIS A 38 -34.44 -17.43 3.19
CA HIS A 38 -33.80 -18.37 2.27
C HIS A 38 -34.12 -19.83 2.61
N ASN A 39 -33.95 -20.21 3.88
CA ASN A 39 -34.20 -21.58 4.34
C ASN A 39 -35.66 -22.05 4.16
N ARG A 40 -36.62 -21.12 3.99
CA ARG A 40 -38.03 -21.44 3.74
C ARG A 40 -38.35 -21.63 2.26
N ASN A 41 -37.41 -21.32 1.36
CA ASN A 41 -37.61 -21.45 -0.07
C ASN A 41 -36.89 -22.71 -0.61
N PRO A 42 -37.63 -23.80 -0.93
CA PRO A 42 -37.05 -25.04 -1.42
C PRO A 42 -36.43 -24.90 -2.83
N SER A 43 -36.80 -23.86 -3.58
CA SER A 43 -36.26 -23.60 -4.92
C SER A 43 -34.96 -22.82 -4.91
N SER A 44 -34.50 -22.34 -3.75
CA SER A 44 -33.30 -21.52 -3.65
C SER A 44 -32.06 -22.33 -3.31
N LYS A 45 -30.96 -22.11 -4.03
CA LYS A 45 -29.69 -22.84 -3.85
C LYS A 45 -28.60 -21.89 -3.36
N ILE A 46 -27.75 -22.35 -2.44
CA ILE A 46 -26.52 -21.63 -2.07
C ILE A 46 -25.47 -21.98 -3.11
N ILE A 47 -24.89 -20.96 -3.74
CA ILE A 47 -23.80 -21.13 -4.70
C ILE A 47 -22.47 -21.10 -3.96
N GLU A 48 -22.22 -20.03 -3.20
CA GLU A 48 -20.94 -19.81 -2.54
C GLU A 48 -21.09 -18.80 -1.40
N GLY A 49 -20.75 -19.21 -0.17
CA GLY A 49 -20.80 -18.34 1.01
C GLY A 49 -22.18 -17.70 1.20
N ASN A 50 -22.25 -16.39 1.00
CA ASN A 50 -23.47 -15.59 1.13
C ASN A 50 -24.23 -15.40 -0.20
N LYS A 51 -23.80 -16.05 -1.30
CA LYS A 51 -24.44 -15.95 -2.61
C LYS A 51 -25.46 -17.08 -2.80
N ILE A 52 -26.68 -16.73 -3.17
CA ILE A 52 -27.76 -17.69 -3.44
C ILE A 52 -28.35 -17.50 -4.83
N GLU A 53 -29.08 -18.49 -5.30
CA GLU A 53 -29.93 -18.41 -6.48
C GLU A 53 -31.38 -18.54 -6.00
N CYS A 54 -32.17 -17.46 -6.03
CA CYS A 54 -33.52 -17.45 -5.45
C CYS A 54 -34.65 -17.25 -6.46
N CYS A 55 -34.32 -17.00 -7.72
CA CYS A 55 -35.28 -16.90 -8.80
C CYS A 55 -34.77 -17.75 -9.97
N MET A 56 -35.65 -18.62 -10.50
CA MET A 56 -35.49 -19.23 -11.82
C MET A 56 -35.79 -18.21 -12.92
N ALA A 57 -35.34 -16.98 -12.72
CA ALA A 57 -35.44 -15.95 -13.73
C ALA A 57 -34.36 -16.26 -14.75
N ASP A 58 -34.78 -16.67 -15.95
CA ASP A 58 -33.97 -16.53 -17.14
C ASP A 58 -33.27 -15.17 -17.07
N ASN A 59 -31.96 -15.15 -17.35
CA ASN A 59 -31.05 -13.99 -17.32
C ASN A 59 -31.51 -12.76 -18.15
N LYS A 60 -32.74 -12.76 -18.68
CA LYS A 60 -33.35 -11.76 -19.53
C LYS A 60 -34.20 -10.72 -18.79
N MET A 61 -34.60 -10.95 -17.53
CA MET A 61 -35.57 -10.10 -16.80
C MET A 61 -34.99 -9.26 -15.65
N VAL A 62 -33.67 -9.15 -15.53
CA VAL A 62 -33.07 -8.01 -14.79
C VAL A 62 -33.29 -6.79 -15.67
N ALA A 63 -34.29 -5.98 -15.33
CA ALA A 63 -34.67 -4.77 -16.07
C ALA A 63 -33.42 -4.02 -16.58
N ALA A 64 -33.29 -3.90 -17.91
CA ALA A 64 -32.11 -3.37 -18.60
C ALA A 64 -31.59 -2.06 -17.99
N SER A 65 -32.48 -1.24 -17.43
CA SER A 65 -32.18 0.03 -16.77
C SER A 65 -31.31 -0.06 -15.50
N ASN A 66 -31.33 -1.18 -14.77
CA ASN A 66 -30.45 -1.36 -13.60
C ASN A 66 -29.08 -1.93 -14.01
N ARG A 67 -29.03 -2.72 -15.09
CA ARG A 67 -27.76 -3.30 -15.59
C ARG A 67 -26.87 -2.22 -16.19
N GLU A 68 -27.44 -1.28 -16.94
CA GLU A 68 -26.71 -0.14 -17.51
C GLU A 68 -26.11 0.76 -16.42
N LYS A 69 -26.88 1.10 -15.37
CA LYS A 69 -26.39 1.90 -14.24
C LYS A 69 -25.26 1.22 -13.47
N ILE A 70 -25.33 -0.10 -13.29
CA ILE A 70 -24.26 -0.87 -12.62
C ILE A 70 -23.01 -0.88 -13.51
N MET A 71 -23.14 -1.08 -14.81
CA MET A 71 -22.01 -1.05 -15.75
C MET A 71 -21.33 0.33 -15.77
N GLU A 72 -22.09 1.43 -15.72
CA GLU A 72 -21.51 2.78 -15.64
C GLU A 72 -20.68 2.99 -14.37
N ILE A 73 -21.20 2.54 -13.21
CA ILE A 73 -20.47 2.63 -11.93
C ILE A 73 -19.20 1.77 -11.97
N GLU A 74 -19.28 0.57 -12.54
CA GLU A 74 -18.15 -0.35 -12.67
C GLU A 74 -17.07 0.22 -13.60
N ILE A 75 -17.45 0.83 -14.72
CA ILE A 75 -16.53 1.51 -15.64
C ILE A 75 -15.82 2.69 -14.94
N LEU A 76 -16.55 3.49 -14.16
CA LEU A 76 -15.95 4.60 -13.42
C LEU A 76 -14.94 4.09 -12.37
N TYR A 77 -15.28 3.02 -11.66
CA TYR A 77 -14.39 2.42 -10.68
C TYR A 77 -13.13 1.82 -11.34
N LEU A 78 -13.30 1.13 -12.47
CA LEU A 78 -12.18 0.59 -13.24
C LEU A 78 -11.25 1.69 -13.78
N LYS A 79 -11.81 2.82 -14.24
CA LYS A 79 -11.02 4.00 -14.66
C LYS A 79 -10.22 4.58 -13.49
N GLN A 80 -10.84 4.71 -12.32
CA GLN A 80 -10.14 5.19 -11.12
C GLN A 80 -8.99 4.25 -10.72
N LEU A 81 -9.24 2.94 -10.69
CA LEU A 81 -8.19 1.95 -10.40
C LEU A 81 -7.04 2.00 -11.41
N LEU A 82 -7.35 2.25 -12.69
CA LEU A 82 -6.33 2.40 -13.73
C LEU A 82 -5.46 3.64 -13.51
N GLU A 83 -6.05 4.78 -13.14
CA GLU A 83 -5.31 5.99 -12.79
C GLU A 83 -4.43 5.78 -11.56
N GLU A 84 -4.97 5.21 -10.48
CA GLU A 84 -4.21 4.89 -9.27
C GLU A 84 -3.05 3.93 -9.55
N SER A 85 -3.24 2.96 -10.44
CA SER A 85 -2.21 2.02 -10.86
C SER A 85 -1.10 2.72 -11.66
N LYS A 86 -1.46 3.62 -12.58
CA LYS A 86 -0.49 4.45 -13.32
C LYS A 86 0.33 5.33 -12.39
N ASP A 87 -0.32 5.99 -11.43
CA ASP A 87 0.36 6.85 -10.46
C ASP A 87 1.34 6.06 -9.60
N LYS A 88 0.92 4.91 -9.07
CA LYS A 88 1.79 4.01 -8.31
C LYS A 88 2.99 3.54 -9.15
N ASN A 89 2.76 3.21 -10.41
CA ASN A 89 3.83 2.77 -11.31
C ASN A 89 4.82 3.91 -11.61
N ASN A 90 4.34 5.14 -11.79
CA ASN A 90 5.21 6.30 -11.96
C ASN A 90 6.06 6.58 -10.72
N ILE A 91 5.48 6.49 -9.52
CA ILE A 91 6.21 6.62 -8.26
C ILE A 91 7.30 5.54 -8.13
N LEU A 92 6.98 4.28 -8.48
CA LEU A 92 7.94 3.19 -8.46
C LEU A 92 9.11 3.43 -9.44
N LYS A 93 8.84 3.90 -10.65
CA LYS A 93 9.89 4.24 -11.64
C LYS A 93 10.83 5.31 -11.09
N VAL A 94 10.29 6.41 -10.55
CA VAL A 94 11.11 7.49 -9.96
C VAL A 94 11.91 6.99 -8.75
N SER A 95 11.30 6.17 -7.89
CA SER A 95 11.99 5.58 -6.74
C SER A 95 13.16 4.68 -7.18
N ASN A 96 12.95 3.85 -8.20
CA ASN A 96 14.00 2.96 -8.71
C ASN A 96 15.15 3.76 -9.32
N GLN A 97 14.85 4.82 -10.08
CA GLN A 97 15.88 5.71 -10.62
C GLN A 97 16.72 6.35 -9.50
N LEU A 98 16.08 6.87 -8.46
CA LEU A 98 16.77 7.44 -7.30
C LEU A 98 17.61 6.41 -6.53
N LEU A 99 17.15 5.16 -6.45
CA LEU A 99 17.91 4.08 -5.82
C LEU A 99 19.17 3.76 -6.64
N MET A 100 19.05 3.65 -7.96
CA MET A 100 20.19 3.43 -8.85
C MET A 100 21.22 4.55 -8.73
N GLU A 101 20.78 5.82 -8.74
CA GLU A 101 21.67 6.96 -8.52
C GLU A 101 22.39 6.89 -7.17
N LYS A 102 21.70 6.47 -6.10
CA LYS A 102 22.33 6.29 -4.79
C LYS A 102 23.36 5.16 -4.78
N VAL A 103 23.09 4.04 -5.45
CA VAL A 103 24.05 2.93 -5.57
C VAL A 103 25.31 3.41 -6.25
N VAL A 104 25.19 4.06 -7.42
CA VAL A 104 26.34 4.61 -8.16
C VAL A 104 27.11 5.62 -7.31
N ASN A 105 26.42 6.50 -6.58
CA ASN A 105 27.07 7.46 -5.69
C ASN A 105 27.84 6.77 -4.55
N LEU A 106 27.28 5.71 -3.96
CA LEU A 106 27.95 4.94 -2.90
C LEU A 106 29.17 4.19 -3.43
N GLU A 107 29.07 3.58 -4.61
CA GLU A 107 30.21 2.93 -5.29
C GLU A 107 31.33 3.92 -5.57
N ASN A 108 31.01 5.11 -6.08
CA ASN A 108 31.98 6.18 -6.32
C ASN A 108 32.65 6.68 -5.03
N ILE A 109 31.90 6.81 -3.93
CA ILE A 109 32.46 7.18 -2.62
C ILE A 109 33.40 6.07 -2.12
N ASN A 110 33.01 4.81 -2.28
CA ASN A 110 33.82 3.66 -1.85
C ASN A 110 35.12 3.56 -2.65
N ALA A 111 35.06 3.73 -3.98
CA ALA A 111 36.23 3.77 -4.84
C ALA A 111 37.21 4.87 -4.42
N LYS A 112 36.72 6.10 -4.19
CA LYS A 112 37.53 7.21 -3.69
C LYS A 112 38.16 6.93 -2.34
N ALA A 113 37.45 6.26 -1.44
CA ALA A 113 37.97 5.86 -0.13
C ALA A 113 39.09 4.80 -0.25
N GLN A 114 38.95 3.84 -1.17
CA GLN A 114 39.98 2.85 -1.46
C GLN A 114 41.24 3.48 -2.05
N ASP A 115 41.11 4.42 -2.98
CA ASP A 115 42.24 5.15 -3.56
C ASP A 115 42.99 6.00 -2.51
N PHE A 116 42.25 6.63 -1.59
CA PHE A 116 42.84 7.35 -0.47
C PHE A 116 43.64 6.41 0.46
N ASN A 117 43.10 5.23 0.77
CA ASN A 117 43.80 4.23 1.56
C ASN A 117 45.07 3.73 0.85
N LYS A 118 45.02 3.40 -0.44
CA LYS A 118 46.20 2.97 -1.21
C LYS A 118 47.32 4.03 -1.19
N LYS A 119 46.98 5.32 -1.35
CA LYS A 119 47.93 6.44 -1.26
C LYS A 119 48.53 6.63 0.14
N LEU A 120 47.79 6.28 1.20
CA LEU A 120 48.29 6.30 2.58
C LEU A 120 49.28 5.17 2.87
N TYR A 121 49.03 3.97 2.34
CA TYR A 121 49.94 2.83 2.52
C TYR A 121 51.21 2.93 1.67
N SER A 122 51.17 3.54 0.48
CA SER A 122 52.37 3.73 -0.35
C SER A 122 53.36 4.75 0.23
N LYS A 123 52.90 5.69 1.07
CA LYS A 123 53.76 6.68 1.75
C LYS A 123 54.46 6.15 3.01
N LYS A 124 54.16 4.92 3.46
CA LYS A 124 54.82 4.28 4.61
C LYS A 124 55.96 3.34 4.24
N ALA A 125 56.32 3.22 2.96
CA ALA A 125 57.56 2.58 2.54
C ALA A 125 58.76 3.52 2.75
N ALA A 126 58.96 3.99 3.98
CA ALA A 126 60.21 4.63 4.39
C ALA A 126 61.22 3.52 4.71
N LYS A 127 62.42 3.65 4.12
CA LYS A 127 63.55 2.71 4.15
C LYS A 127 63.78 2.09 5.55
N PRO A 128 64.22 0.82 5.63
CA PRO A 128 64.60 0.22 6.90
C PRO A 128 65.69 1.09 7.55
N ILE A 129 65.41 1.55 8.76
CA ILE A 129 66.38 2.23 9.61
C ILE A 129 67.47 1.20 9.89
N GLN A 130 68.68 1.45 9.40
CA GLN A 130 69.85 0.65 9.76
C GLN A 130 69.99 0.68 11.28
N SER A 131 69.83 -0.48 11.89
CA SER A 131 70.08 -0.71 13.30
C SER A 131 71.53 -0.34 13.60
N ARG A 132 71.74 0.69 14.41
CA ARG A 132 72.98 0.79 15.18
C ARG A 132 72.86 -0.22 16.30
N ASP A 133 73.69 -1.26 16.23
CA ASP A 133 73.90 -2.21 17.31
C ASP A 133 74.38 -1.45 18.55
N CYS A 134 73.49 -1.26 19.52
CA CYS A 134 73.87 -1.09 20.91
C CYS A 134 73.56 -2.42 21.60
N SER A 135 74.63 -3.11 21.95
CA SER A 135 74.63 -4.39 22.65
C SER A 135 73.91 -4.34 23.99
N ARG A 136 73.26 -5.48 24.30
CA ARG A 136 72.89 -6.03 25.62
C ARG A 136 71.42 -5.92 26.06
N GLN A 137 70.95 -7.13 26.40
CA GLN A 137 69.92 -7.49 27.37
C GLN A 137 68.46 -7.59 26.90
N LYS A 138 68.10 -8.84 26.58
CA LYS A 138 66.87 -9.55 26.96
C LYS A 138 65.74 -8.68 27.50
N CYS A 139 64.72 -8.46 26.67
CA CYS A 139 63.33 -8.35 27.12
C CYS A 139 62.43 -8.97 26.03
N HIS A 140 62.09 -10.24 26.22
CA HIS A 140 60.93 -10.84 25.55
C HIS A 140 59.68 -10.20 26.13
N TYR A 141 59.07 -9.28 25.38
CA TYR A 141 57.63 -9.06 25.44
C TYR A 141 57.13 -8.84 24.02
N THR A 142 56.37 -9.80 23.50
CA THR A 142 55.54 -9.61 22.31
C THR A 142 54.46 -8.61 22.65
N VAL A 143 54.73 -7.32 22.48
CA VAL A 143 53.70 -6.29 22.50
C VAL A 143 53.00 -6.36 21.15
N PHE A 144 51.85 -7.03 21.12
CA PHE A 144 50.91 -6.88 20.03
C PHE A 144 50.65 -5.38 19.81
N PRO A 145 50.76 -4.85 18.58
CA PRO A 145 50.35 -3.49 18.33
C PRO A 145 48.85 -3.41 18.60
N MET A 146 48.46 -2.76 19.70
CA MET A 146 47.08 -2.33 19.87
C MET A 146 46.75 -1.38 18.74
N VAL A 147 46.00 -1.89 17.77
CA VAL A 147 45.37 -1.08 16.73
C VAL A 147 44.46 -0.10 17.45
N GLN A 148 44.90 1.16 17.56
CA GLN A 148 44.00 2.25 17.90
C GLN A 148 42.97 2.35 16.76
N ILE A 149 41.82 1.69 16.96
CA ILE A 149 40.62 1.96 16.17
C ILE A 149 40.28 3.41 16.46
N ARG A 150 40.64 4.32 15.54
CA ARG A 150 40.07 5.67 15.54
C ARG A 150 38.59 5.50 15.28
N VAL A 151 37.81 5.53 16.35
CA VAL A 151 36.36 5.64 16.28
C VAL A 151 36.08 6.92 15.51
N PHE A 152 35.65 6.79 14.26
CA PHE A 152 35.19 7.94 13.49
C PHE A 152 34.07 8.61 14.29
N PRO A 153 34.12 9.94 14.54
CA PRO A 153 33.01 10.62 15.17
C PRO A 153 31.77 10.42 14.28
N LYS A 154 30.68 9.92 14.88
CA LYS A 154 29.37 9.83 14.22
C LYS A 154 29.10 11.14 13.48
N PRO A 155 28.55 11.12 12.25
CA PRO A 155 28.23 12.34 11.52
C PRO A 155 27.32 13.20 12.40
N GLN A 156 27.87 14.28 12.94
CA GLN A 156 27.11 15.24 13.72
C GLN A 156 26.22 16.00 12.75
N VAL A 157 24.97 15.57 12.64
CA VAL A 157 23.93 16.39 12.03
C VAL A 157 23.84 17.66 12.87
N ARG A 158 24.32 18.79 12.32
CA ARG A 158 24.31 20.08 13.01
C ARG A 158 22.88 20.34 13.48
N VAL A 159 22.70 20.59 14.78
CA VAL A 159 21.39 20.76 15.45
C VAL A 159 20.48 21.75 14.69
N GLY A 160 21.04 22.77 14.05
CA GLY A 160 20.31 23.72 13.21
C GLY A 160 19.68 23.15 11.93
N GLN A 161 20.23 22.08 11.34
CA GLN A 161 19.63 21.42 10.17
C GLN A 161 18.39 20.60 10.55
N MET A 162 18.41 19.96 11.72
CA MET A 162 17.25 19.23 12.26
C MET A 162 16.09 20.17 12.58
N GLN A 163 16.35 21.34 13.18
CA GLN A 163 15.31 22.34 13.46
C GLN A 163 14.67 22.90 12.18
N LYS A 164 15.47 23.17 11.13
CA LYS A 164 14.95 23.58 9.82
C LYS A 164 14.07 22.51 9.19
N LEU A 165 14.47 21.24 9.29
CA LEU A 165 13.70 20.10 8.77
C LEU A 165 12.37 19.93 9.51
N GLN A 166 12.39 20.06 10.84
CA GLN A 166 11.18 19.99 11.68
C GLN A 166 10.21 21.14 11.38
N LYS A 167 10.71 22.37 11.20
CA LYS A 167 9.88 23.53 10.82
C LYS A 167 9.22 23.31 9.45
N LYS A 168 9.97 22.80 8.47
CA LYS A 168 9.45 22.48 7.13
C LYS A 168 8.40 21.37 7.16
N LYS A 169 8.59 20.33 7.98
CA LYS A 169 7.58 19.27 8.20
C LYS A 169 6.28 19.81 8.79
N ARG A 170 6.36 20.69 9.81
CA ARG A 170 5.17 21.31 10.41
C ARG A 170 4.38 22.16 9.42
N GLN A 171 5.08 22.95 8.60
CA GLN A 171 4.45 23.76 7.56
C GLN A 171 3.73 22.88 6.53
N LEU A 172 4.34 21.79 6.07
CA LEU A 172 3.70 20.87 5.11
C LEU A 172 2.42 20.25 5.69
N LEU A 173 2.48 19.83 6.95
CA LEU A 173 1.32 19.27 7.67
C LEU A 173 0.16 20.26 7.78
N THR A 174 0.45 21.55 8.06
CA THR A 174 -0.59 22.57 8.12
C THR A 174 -1.25 22.82 6.76
N VAL A 175 -0.47 22.80 5.67
CA VAL A 175 -1.00 22.97 4.30
C VAL A 175 -1.90 21.79 3.92
N GLN A 176 -1.47 20.56 4.20
CA GLN A 176 -2.28 19.36 3.93
C GLN A 176 -3.60 19.35 4.73
N GLN A 177 -3.56 19.74 6.01
CA GLN A 177 -4.77 19.83 6.83
C GLN A 177 -5.76 20.88 6.30
N LYS A 178 -5.26 22.00 5.77
CA LYS A 178 -6.10 23.04 5.17
C LYS A 178 -6.77 22.53 3.89
N GLN A 179 -6.02 21.89 3.00
CA GLN A 179 -6.56 21.29 1.77
C GLN A 179 -7.63 20.23 2.06
N ILE A 180 -7.41 19.36 3.06
CA ILE A 180 -8.40 18.36 3.47
C ILE A 180 -9.69 19.02 3.98
N LYS A 181 -9.59 20.11 4.75
CA LYS A 181 -10.77 20.85 5.23
C LYS A 181 -11.56 21.47 4.08
N GLU A 182 -10.88 22.12 3.14
CA GLU A 182 -11.51 22.73 1.96
C GLU A 182 -12.20 21.68 1.08
N MET A 183 -11.55 20.54 0.87
CA MET A 183 -12.11 19.44 0.10
C MET A 183 -13.35 18.81 0.78
N LYS A 184 -13.34 18.68 2.12
CA LYS A 184 -14.53 18.24 2.89
C LYS A 184 -15.69 19.22 2.79
N ILE A 185 -15.42 20.53 2.82
CA ILE A 185 -16.45 21.56 2.64
C ILE A 185 -17.04 21.50 1.23
N SER A 186 -16.19 21.38 0.21
CA SER A 186 -16.61 21.24 -1.20
C SER A 186 -17.50 20.00 -1.40
N MET A 187 -17.12 18.85 -0.85
CA MET A 187 -17.94 17.64 -0.93
C MET A 187 -19.28 17.77 -0.20
N LYS A 188 -19.32 18.41 0.97
CA LYS A 188 -20.58 18.67 1.67
C LYS A 188 -21.50 19.59 0.86
N SER A 189 -20.95 20.65 0.26
CA SER A 189 -21.71 21.57 -0.60
C SER A 189 -22.30 20.85 -1.82
N LYS A 190 -21.49 20.03 -2.51
CA LYS A 190 -21.96 19.20 -3.64
C LYS A 190 -23.06 18.23 -3.25
N ARG A 191 -22.96 17.59 -2.07
CA ARG A 191 -24.03 16.70 -1.55
C ARG A 191 -25.32 17.46 -1.26
N MET A 192 -25.24 18.65 -0.66
CA MET A 192 -26.42 19.48 -0.39
C MET A 192 -27.13 19.93 -1.67
N LEU A 193 -26.38 20.25 -2.74
CA LEU A 193 -26.94 20.60 -4.03
C LEU A 193 -27.58 19.40 -4.75
N ALA A 194 -27.05 18.19 -4.57
CA ALA A 194 -27.61 16.97 -5.14
C ALA A 194 -28.92 16.52 -4.48
N ILE A 195 -29.15 16.88 -3.21
CA ILE A 195 -30.40 16.54 -2.47
C ILE A 195 -31.55 17.50 -2.83
N ARG A 196 -31.25 18.68 -3.39
CA ARG A 196 -32.24 19.70 -3.78
C ARG A 196 -32.78 19.55 -5.21
N LYS A 197 -32.31 18.56 -5.96
CA LYS A 197 -32.81 18.19 -7.30
C LYS A 197 -33.58 16.89 -7.21
#